data_AF-A0A7J6QGB2-F1
#
_entry.id   AF-A0A7J6QGB2-F1
#
_cell.length_a   1.000
_cell.length_b   1.000
_cell.length_c   1.000
_cell.angle_alpha   90.00
_cell.angle_beta   90.00
_cell.angle_gamma   90.00
#
_symmetry.space_group_name_H-M   'P 1'
#
loop_
_entity.id
_entity.type
_entity.pdbx_description
1 polymer ?
#
loop_
_entity_poly.entity_id
_entity_poly.type
_entity_poly.pdbx_seq_one_letter_code
_entity_poly.pdbx_strand_id
1 'polypeptide(L)'
;MATTSLFLDSLILGADAALLGSFAAVYYQVKKTRSAAGLSFQTLGCVAAARCLHLLSHPLGLHFRPTVLPFWLYGLMDILNAAFGTYVLVHTTTRYKPSYEAKKDNFGQAFFERMGLPVTTPVTR
;
A
#
# COMPACT_ATOMS: atom_id res chain seq x y z
N MET A 1 -27.90 -13.19 -13.41
CA MET A 1 -27.25 -11.87 -13.61
C MET A 1 -26.98 -11.16 -12.28
N ALA A 2 -27.98 -10.93 -11.42
CA ALA A 2 -27.78 -10.24 -10.14
C ALA A 2 -26.76 -10.90 -9.19
N THR A 3 -26.71 -12.23 -9.13
CA THR A 3 -25.77 -13.00 -8.29
C THR A 3 -24.30 -12.80 -8.70
N THR A 4 -24.02 -12.73 -10.00
CA THR A 4 -22.65 -12.50 -10.51
C THR A 4 -22.17 -11.09 -10.20
N SER A 5 -23.03 -10.09 -10.35
CA SER A 5 -22.72 -8.69 -10.02
C SER A 5 -22.49 -8.48 -8.52
N LEU A 6 -23.35 -9.06 -7.67
CA LEU A 6 -23.18 -9.00 -6.22
C LEU A 6 -21.87 -9.67 -5.78
N PHE A 7 -21.53 -10.81 -6.38
CA PHE A 7 -20.27 -11.51 -6.09
C PHE A 7 -19.05 -10.65 -6.43
N LEU A 8 -19.02 -10.05 -7.63
CA LEU A 8 -17.91 -9.19 -8.05
C LEU A 8 -17.79 -7.95 -7.16
N ASP A 9 -18.90 -7.26 -6.90
CA ASP A 9 -18.97 -6.11 -6.01
C ASP A 9 -18.40 -6.46 -4.61
N SER A 10 -18.81 -7.60 -4.06
CA SER A 10 -18.36 -8.07 -2.74
C SER A 10 -16.88 -8.45 -2.73
N LEU A 11 -16.39 -9.05 -3.82
CA LEU A 11 -14.98 -9.45 -3.93
C LEU A 11 -14.05 -8.24 -3.96
N ILE A 12 -14.42 -7.19 -4.70
CA ILE A 12 -13.65 -5.95 -4.74
C ILE A 12 -13.62 -5.29 -3.37
N LEU A 13 -14.80 -5.14 -2.73
CA LEU A 13 -14.89 -4.56 -1.39
C LEU A 13 -14.12 -5.37 -0.34
N GLY A 14 -14.19 -6.71 -0.44
CA GLY A 14 -13.45 -7.63 0.42
C GLY A 14 -11.93 -7.52 0.21
N ALA A 15 -11.47 -7.33 -1.02
CA ALA A 15 -10.05 -7.10 -1.32
C ALA A 15 -9.56 -5.78 -0.71
N ASP A 16 -10.35 -4.70 -0.80
CA ASP A 16 -10.02 -3.42 -0.15
C ASP A 16 -10.00 -3.51 1.37
N ALA A 17 -10.91 -4.31 1.96
CA ALA A 17 -10.93 -4.56 3.40
C ALA A 17 -9.71 -5.39 3.84
N ALA A 18 -9.32 -6.40 3.07
CA ALA A 18 -8.12 -7.19 3.33
C ALA A 18 -6.84 -6.35 3.22
N LEU A 19 -6.79 -5.41 2.28
CA LEU A 19 -5.68 -4.46 2.15
C LEU A 19 -5.58 -3.56 3.38
N LEU A 20 -6.71 -3.01 3.85
CA LEU A 20 -6.75 -2.19 5.05
C LEU A 20 -6.28 -2.99 6.28
N GLY A 21 -6.75 -4.24 6.39
CA GLY A 21 -6.31 -5.18 7.42
C GLY A 21 -4.81 -5.47 7.36
N SER A 22 -4.21 -5.50 6.17
CA SER A 22 -2.76 -5.68 5.99
C SER A 22 -1.96 -4.50 6.54
N PHE A 23 -2.41 -3.26 6.29
CA PHE A 23 -1.80 -2.09 6.92
C PHE A 23 -1.94 -2.12 8.45
N ALA A 24 -3.08 -2.57 8.96
CA ALA A 24 -3.32 -2.70 10.40
C ALA A 24 -2.40 -3.74 11.04
N ALA A 25 -2.19 -4.86 10.35
CA ALA A 25 -1.26 -5.91 10.77
C ALA A 25 0.18 -5.38 10.84
N VAL A 26 0.65 -4.68 9.81
CA VAL A 26 1.99 -4.06 9.79
C VAL A 26 2.12 -3.05 10.94
N TYR A 27 1.14 -2.17 11.10
CA TYR A 27 1.14 -1.19 12.19
C TYR A 27 1.23 -1.86 13.57
N TYR A 28 0.38 -2.86 13.81
CA TYR A 28 0.36 -3.57 15.08
C TYR A 28 1.65 -4.34 15.32
N GLN A 29 2.19 -5.01 14.30
CA GLN A 29 3.46 -5.72 14.38
C GLN A 29 4.58 -4.76 14.80
N VAL A 30 4.75 -3.64 14.10
CA VAL A 30 5.80 -2.65 14.43
C VAL A 30 5.59 -2.04 15.81
N LYS A 31 4.33 -1.73 16.17
CA LYS A 31 4.02 -1.19 17.48
C LYS A 31 4.37 -2.17 18.60
N LYS A 32 4.08 -3.46 18.41
CA LYS A 32 4.34 -4.55 19.37
C LYS A 32 5.82 -4.86 19.48
N THR A 33 6.53 -5.02 18.36
CA THR A 33 7.97 -5.36 18.34
C THR A 33 8.86 -4.16 18.59
N ARG A 34 8.32 -2.94 18.46
CA ARG A 34 9.05 -1.68 18.54
C ARG A 34 10.21 -1.59 17.55
N SER A 35 10.08 -2.29 16.42
CA SER A 35 11.14 -2.43 15.41
C SER A 35 10.55 -2.52 14.00
N ALA A 36 11.26 -1.93 13.04
CA ALA A 36 11.01 -2.03 11.60
C ALA A 36 11.96 -3.03 10.90
N ALA A 37 12.71 -3.83 11.67
CA ALA A 37 13.58 -4.87 11.10
C ALA A 37 12.76 -5.87 10.26
N GLY A 38 13.27 -6.24 9.08
CA GLY A 38 12.60 -7.12 8.14
C GLY A 38 11.45 -6.52 7.34
N LEU A 39 11.10 -5.23 7.54
CA LEU A 39 10.12 -4.54 6.69
C LEU A 39 10.78 -3.86 5.50
N SER A 40 10.15 -3.98 4.33
CA SER A 40 10.47 -3.17 3.16
C SER A 40 9.66 -1.87 3.19
N PHE A 41 10.35 -0.75 3.35
CA PHE A 41 9.74 0.57 3.20
C PHE A 41 9.48 0.90 1.73
N GLN A 42 10.24 0.32 0.80
CA GLN A 42 9.95 0.45 -0.63
C GLN A 42 8.62 -0.20 -0.99
N THR A 43 8.35 -1.43 -0.52
CA THR A 43 7.06 -2.09 -0.76
C THR A 43 5.92 -1.35 -0.06
N LEU A 44 6.06 -1.00 1.22
CA LEU A 44 5.04 -0.26 1.95
C LEU A 44 4.73 1.09 1.27
N GLY A 45 5.77 1.79 0.83
CA GLY A 45 5.67 3.03 0.07
C GLY A 45 4.98 2.85 -1.28
N CYS A 46 5.34 1.81 -2.04
CA CYS A 46 4.72 1.50 -3.33
C CYS A 46 3.22 1.22 -3.19
N VAL A 47 2.82 0.41 -2.20
CA VAL A 47 1.41 0.08 -1.98
C VAL A 47 0.62 1.31 -1.52
N ALA A 48 1.16 2.11 -0.59
CA ALA A 48 0.52 3.35 -0.14
C ALA A 48 0.37 4.36 -1.31
N ALA A 49 1.44 4.56 -2.09
CA ALA A 49 1.43 5.43 -3.26
C ALA A 49 0.43 4.95 -4.32
N ALA A 50 0.36 3.65 -4.57
CA ALA A 50 -0.62 3.07 -5.50
C ALA A 50 -2.06 3.36 -5.05
N ARG A 51 -2.37 3.29 -3.74
CA ARG A 51 -3.69 3.65 -3.22
C ARG A 51 -3.99 5.14 -3.28
N CYS A 52 -3.00 6.00 -3.04
CA CYS A 52 -3.16 7.44 -3.27
C CYS A 52 -3.42 7.76 -4.74
N LEU A 53 -2.70 7.11 -5.66
CA LEU A 53 -2.92 7.27 -7.10
C LEU A 53 -4.27 6.71 -7.53
N HIS A 54 -4.71 5.60 -6.91
CA HIS A 54 -6.02 5.00 -7.17
C HIS A 54 -7.17 5.97 -6.90
N LEU A 55 -7.04 6.89 -5.93
CA LEU A 55 -8.05 7.92 -5.69
C LEU A 55 -8.28 8.84 -6.91
N LEU A 56 -7.27 9.03 -7.78
CA LEU A 56 -7.44 9.81 -9.01
C LEU A 56 -8.37 9.11 -10.02
N SER A 57 -8.63 7.81 -9.86
CA SER A 57 -9.58 7.10 -10.73
C SER A 57 -11.02 7.61 -10.57
N HIS A 58 -11.39 8.15 -9.40
CA HIS A 58 -12.72 8.70 -9.12
C HIS A 58 -13.03 9.93 -9.99
N PRO A 59 -12.26 11.03 -9.95
CA PRO A 59 -12.52 12.20 -10.78
C PRO A 59 -12.31 11.95 -12.28
N LEU A 60 -11.45 10.99 -12.64
CA LEU A 60 -11.20 10.63 -14.05
C LEU A 60 -12.29 9.70 -14.64
N GLY A 61 -13.25 9.24 -13.82
CA GLY A 61 -14.29 8.30 -14.27
C GLY A 61 -13.75 6.92 -14.66
N LEU A 62 -12.53 6.59 -14.23
CA LEU A 62 -11.87 5.30 -14.47
C LEU A 62 -12.12 4.29 -13.33
N HIS A 63 -12.74 4.74 -12.24
CA HIS A 63 -13.01 3.89 -11.08
C HIS A 63 -14.12 2.88 -11.37
N PHE A 64 -14.04 1.72 -10.70
CA PHE A 64 -15.07 0.69 -10.77
C PHE A 64 -16.41 1.25 -10.30
N ARG A 65 -17.49 0.95 -11.04
CA ARG A 65 -18.86 1.30 -10.66
C ARG A 65 -19.60 0.03 -10.24
N PRO A 66 -19.91 -0.14 -8.94
CA PRO A 66 -20.65 -1.30 -8.47
C PRO A 66 -22.06 -1.27 -9.04
N THR A 67 -22.62 -2.46 -9.22
CA THR A 67 -23.95 -2.63 -9.81
C THR A 67 -25.03 -2.80 -8.73
N VAL A 68 -24.66 -3.38 -7.58
CA VAL A 68 -25.57 -3.74 -6.50
C VAL A 68 -25.23 -3.01 -5.21
N LEU A 69 -23.94 -2.94 -4.85
CA LEU A 69 -23.52 -2.30 -3.60
C LEU A 69 -23.44 -0.77 -3.73
N PRO A 70 -23.67 -0.01 -2.64
CA PRO A 70 -23.57 1.45 -2.67
C PRO A 70 -22.17 1.95 -3.07
N PHE A 71 -22.09 2.78 -4.11
CA PHE A 71 -20.84 3.35 -4.63
C PHE A 71 -19.98 4.05 -3.56
N TRP A 72 -20.60 4.73 -2.61
CA TRP A 72 -19.89 5.47 -1.56
C TRP A 72 -19.02 4.58 -0.68
N LEU A 73 -19.34 3.28 -0.55
CA LEU A 73 -18.52 2.33 0.23
C LEU A 73 -17.12 2.15 -0.38
N TYR A 74 -17.03 2.11 -1.71
CA TYR A 74 -15.76 1.94 -2.43
C TYR A 74 -14.89 3.18 -2.28
N GLY A 75 -15.48 4.36 -2.49
CA GLY A 75 -14.79 5.64 -2.26
C GLY A 75 -14.30 5.79 -0.81
N LEU A 76 -15.12 5.40 0.17
CA LEU A 76 -14.70 5.40 1.58
C LEU A 76 -13.53 4.44 1.83
N MET A 77 -13.60 3.22 1.32
CA MET A 77 -12.53 2.23 1.49
C MET A 77 -11.22 2.66 0.82
N ASP A 78 -11.29 3.31 -0.33
CA ASP A 78 -10.11 3.88 -0.99
C ASP A 78 -9.47 4.97 -0.15
N ILE A 79 -10.27 5.89 0.40
CA ILE A 79 -9.79 6.96 1.27
C ILE A 79 -9.16 6.38 2.53
N LEU A 80 -9.80 5.40 3.18
CA LEU A 80 -9.27 4.74 4.37
C LEU A 80 -7.95 4.03 4.08
N ASN A 81 -7.86 3.28 2.98
CA ASN A 81 -6.63 2.60 2.57
C ASN A 81 -5.50 3.58 2.26
N ALA A 82 -5.77 4.65 1.51
CA ALA A 82 -4.78 5.67 1.18
C ALA A 82 -4.30 6.43 2.42
N ALA A 83 -5.24 6.89 3.26
CA ALA A 83 -4.93 7.65 4.46
C ALA A 83 -4.18 6.79 5.50
N PHE A 84 -4.69 5.58 5.78
CA PHE A 84 -4.08 4.70 6.77
C PHE A 84 -2.77 4.11 6.27
N GLY A 85 -2.67 3.68 5.01
CA GLY A 85 -1.42 3.24 4.41
C GLY A 85 -0.33 4.30 4.47
N THR A 86 -0.68 5.56 4.12
CA THR A 86 0.22 6.72 4.25
C THR A 86 0.62 6.97 5.70
N TYR A 87 -0.33 6.93 6.63
CA TYR A 87 -0.06 7.08 8.05
C TYR A 87 0.92 6.00 8.55
N VAL A 88 0.69 4.73 8.22
CA VAL A 88 1.56 3.62 8.63
C VAL A 88 2.96 3.81 8.06
N LEU A 89 3.10 4.19 6.78
CA LEU A 89 4.38 4.51 6.18
C LEU A 89 5.10 5.64 6.92
N VAL A 90 4.44 6.79 7.12
CA VAL A 90 5.03 7.95 7.80
C VAL A 90 5.38 7.60 9.25
N HIS A 91 4.50 6.91 9.97
CA HIS A 91 4.73 6.52 11.35
C HIS A 91 5.93 5.57 11.49
N THR A 92 6.00 4.54 10.65
CA THR A 92 7.08 3.55 10.68
C THR A 92 8.42 4.16 10.27
N THR A 93 8.44 4.96 9.19
CA THR A 93 9.65 5.61 8.68
C THR A 93 10.19 6.71 9.59
N THR A 94 9.34 7.43 10.32
CA THR A 94 9.79 8.49 11.24
C THR A 94 10.20 7.93 12.60
N ARG A 95 9.45 6.96 13.14
CA ARG A 95 9.65 6.49 14.52
C ARG A 95 10.60 5.30 14.65
N TYR A 96 10.65 4.43 13.64
CA TYR A 96 11.39 3.16 13.72
C TYR A 96 12.53 3.09 12.68
N LYS A 97 12.89 4.22 12.06
CA LYS A 97 14.05 4.38 11.16
C LYS A 97 15.34 3.75 11.71
N PRO A 98 15.70 3.90 13.01
CA PRO A 98 16.97 3.34 13.49
C PRO A 98 17.08 1.81 13.39
N SER A 99 15.93 1.11 13.40
CA SER A 99 15.85 -0.35 13.28
C SER A 99 15.62 -0.86 11.85
N TYR A 100 15.50 0.06 10.88
CA TYR A 100 15.22 -0.28 9.49
C TYR A 100 16.50 -0.71 8.76
N GLU A 101 16.42 -1.83 8.04
CA GLU A 101 17.56 -2.46 7.38
C GLU A 101 17.69 -2.00 5.92
N ALA A 102 18.00 -0.71 5.72
CA ALA A 102 18.03 -0.09 4.39
C ALA A 102 18.90 -0.82 3.34
N LYS A 103 20.01 -1.45 3.77
CA LYS A 103 20.88 -2.22 2.88
C LYS A 103 20.23 -3.51 2.36
N LYS A 104 19.28 -4.08 3.11
CA LYS A 104 18.52 -5.28 2.72
C LYS A 104 17.28 -4.94 1.90
N ASP A 105 16.71 -3.74 2.10
CA ASP A 105 15.60 -3.24 1.28
C ASP A 105 16.12 -2.60 -0.01
N ASN A 106 16.71 -3.41 -0.88
CA ASN A 106 17.36 -3.00 -2.12
C ASN A 106 16.56 -3.39 -3.37
N PHE A 107 15.26 -3.66 -3.23
CA PHE A 107 14.39 -4.12 -4.32
C PHE A 107 14.48 -3.25 -5.57
N GLY A 108 14.36 -1.92 -5.45
CA GLY A 108 14.46 -1.00 -6.57
C GLY A 108 15.81 -1.05 -7.28
N GLN A 109 16.91 -1.17 -6.53
CA GLN A 109 18.25 -1.30 -7.11
C GLN A 109 18.34 -2.59 -7.93
N ALA A 110 17.95 -3.72 -7.33
CA ALA A 110 17.94 -5.01 -8.00
C ALA A 110 17.02 -5.03 -9.24
N PHE A 111 15.90 -4.30 -9.21
CA PHE A 111 15.02 -4.15 -10.36
C PHE A 111 15.69 -3.39 -11.51
N PHE A 112 16.30 -2.25 -11.23
CA PHE A 112 16.98 -1.45 -12.26
C PHE A 112 18.22 -2.14 -12.83
N GLU A 113 18.99 -2.84 -11.99
CA GLU A 113 20.11 -3.68 -12.44
C GLU A 113 19.65 -4.76 -13.42
N ARG A 114 18.51 -5.43 -13.13
CA ARG A 114 17.93 -6.42 -14.05
C ARG A 114 17.44 -5.82 -15.37
N MET A 115 17.09 -4.54 -15.39
CA MET A 115 16.75 -3.82 -16.63
C MET A 115 17.98 -3.27 -17.36
N GLY A 116 19.20 -3.55 -16.88
CA GLY A 116 20.44 -3.05 -17.48
C GLY A 116 20.67 -1.57 -17.26
N LEU A 117 19.98 -0.96 -16.29
CA LEU A 117 20.14 0.46 -15.97
C LEU A 117 21.20 0.63 -14.87
N PRO A 118 22.16 1.57 -15.04
CA PRO A 118 23.20 1.79 -14.05
C PRO A 118 22.60 2.37 -12.77
N VAL A 119 22.77 1.66 -11.65
CA VAL A 119 22.41 2.14 -10.32
C VAL A 119 23.65 2.75 -9.70
N THR A 120 23.77 4.08 -9.73
CA THR A 120 24.83 4.78 -9.00
C THR A 120 24.52 4.73 -7.51
N THR A 121 25.17 3.83 -6.76
CA THR A 121 25.11 3.87 -5.29
C THR A 121 25.73 5.17 -4.79
N PRO A 122 25.00 6.05 -4.09
CA PRO A 122 25.65 7.09 -3.32
C PRO A 122 26.40 6.40 -2.19
N VAL A 123 27.72 6.59 -2.14
CA VAL A 123 28.54 6.19 -1.00
C VAL A 123 28.16 7.09 0.19
N THR A 124 27.18 6.68 0.99
CA THR A 124 27.03 7.23 2.33
C THR A 124 27.95 6.46 3.27
N ARG A 125 29.07 7.10 3.61
CA ARG A 125 29.94 6.73 4.74
C ARG A 125 29.14 6.71 6.04
#